data_AF-A0A8T9SZ59-F1
#
_entry.id   AF-A0A8T9SZ59-F1
#
_cell.length_a   1.000
_cell.length_b   1.000
_cell.length_c   1.000
_cell.angle_alpha   90.00
_cell.angle_beta   90.00
_cell.angle_gamma   90.00
#
_symmetry.space_group_name_H-M   'P 1'
#
loop_
_entity.id
_entity.type
_entity.pdbx_description
1 polymer ?
#
loop_
_entity_poly.entity_id
_entity_poly.type
_entity_poly.pdbx_seq_one_letter_code
_entity_poly.pdbx_strand_id
1 'polypeptide(L)'
;MEASSQLGGNTAHIVRCYKKATYSYLTPVGFVLLGFLLDFFLLPALLIILPCSIIGLHFTFKGFKLSSKLGNFEKKDVGYANILLGIILFIAGLLSAGFAYVWISS
;
A
#
# COMPACT_ATOMS: atom_id res chain seq x y z
N MET A 1 33.05 -13.50 5.18
CA MET A 1 32.15 -13.56 4.00
C MET A 1 30.66 -13.65 4.37
N GLU A 2 30.28 -13.98 5.60
CA GLU A 2 28.86 -14.12 5.99
C GLU A 2 28.10 -12.79 6.16
N ALA A 3 28.78 -11.73 6.64
CA ALA A 3 28.15 -10.42 6.88
C ALA A 3 27.58 -9.76 5.61
N SER A 4 28.24 -9.92 4.45
CA SER A 4 27.73 -9.39 3.17
C SER A 4 26.52 -10.18 2.66
N SER A 5 26.48 -11.49 2.90
CA SER A 5 25.34 -12.36 2.53
C SER A 5 24.08 -12.05 3.34
N GLN A 6 24.23 -11.80 4.66
CA GLN A 6 23.12 -11.43 5.53
C GLN A 6 22.59 -10.02 5.22
N LEU A 7 23.48 -9.06 4.91
CA LEU A 7 23.07 -7.72 4.49
C LEU A 7 22.33 -7.73 3.14
N GLY A 8 22.78 -8.56 2.19
CA GLY A 8 22.11 -8.79 0.92
C GLY A 8 20.71 -9.41 1.07
N GLY A 9 20.58 -10.44 1.91
CA GLY A 9 19.30 -11.09 2.20
C GLY A 9 18.28 -10.15 2.87
N ASN A 10 18.73 -9.33 3.82
CA ASN A 10 17.90 -8.35 4.50
C ASN A 10 17.42 -7.22 3.56
N THR A 11 18.30 -6.77 2.65
CA THR A 11 17.94 -5.76 1.65
C THR A 11 16.92 -6.29 0.65
N ALA A 12 17.08 -7.53 0.19
CA ALA A 12 16.11 -8.18 -0.68
C ALA A 12 14.73 -8.32 0.00
N HIS A 13 14.71 -8.61 1.31
CA HIS A 13 13.46 -8.67 2.07
C HIS A 13 12.75 -7.32 2.14
N ILE A 14 13.47 -6.21 2.38
CA ILE A 14 12.91 -4.85 2.37
C ILE A 14 12.27 -4.53 1.02
N VAL A 15 12.99 -4.80 -0.08
CA VAL A 15 12.48 -4.56 -1.43
C VAL A 15 11.21 -5.37 -1.69
N ARG A 16 11.17 -6.62 -1.21
CA ARG A 16 9.98 -7.48 -1.34
C ARG A 16 8.79 -6.93 -0.56
N CYS A 17 9.02 -6.39 0.64
CA CYS A 17 7.98 -5.72 1.42
C CYS A 17 7.41 -4.51 0.67
N TYR A 18 8.26 -3.60 0.18
CA TYR A 18 7.80 -2.43 -0.55
C TYR A 18 7.11 -2.79 -1.86
N LYS A 19 7.61 -3.79 -2.59
CA LYS A 19 6.95 -4.28 -3.81
C LYS A 19 5.52 -4.79 -3.53
N LYS A 20 5.32 -5.54 -2.44
CA LYS A 20 3.98 -5.96 -2.00
C LYS A 20 3.10 -4.77 -1.62
N ALA A 21 3.66 -3.77 -0.93
CA ALA A 21 2.93 -2.56 -0.59
C ALA A 21 2.48 -1.80 -1.84
N THR A 22 3.38 -1.59 -2.80
CA THR A 22 3.09 -0.94 -4.07
C THR A 22 1.99 -1.66 -4.86
N TYR A 23 2.04 -3.00 -4.94
CA TYR A 23 0.95 -3.74 -5.57
C TYR A 23 -0.38 -3.56 -4.84
N SER A 24 -0.37 -3.60 -3.50
CA SER A 24 -1.56 -3.34 -2.70
C SER A 24 -2.14 -1.96 -2.98
N TYR A 25 -1.30 -0.93 -3.11
CA TYR A 25 -1.72 0.44 -3.39
C TYR A 25 -2.20 0.64 -4.84
N LEU A 26 -1.67 -0.14 -5.80
CA LEU A 26 -2.07 -0.06 -7.21
C LEU A 26 -3.33 -0.86 -7.53
N THR A 27 -3.64 -1.92 -6.77
CA THR A 27 -4.82 -2.76 -7.01
C THR A 27 -6.11 -1.95 -7.13
N PRO A 28 -6.44 -1.02 -6.21
CA PRO A 28 -7.67 -0.22 -6.33
C PRO A 28 -7.68 0.66 -7.58
N VAL A 29 -6.53 1.20 -8.01
CA VAL A 29 -6.43 2.00 -9.23
C VAL A 29 -6.79 1.15 -10.45
N GLY A 30 -6.30 -0.09 -10.52
CA GLY A 30 -6.66 -1.03 -11.58
C GLY A 30 -8.17 -1.33 -11.61
N PHE A 31 -8.79 -1.51 -10.44
CA PHE A 31 -10.23 -1.71 -10.34
C PHE A 31 -11.04 -0.47 -10.72
N VAL A 32 -10.59 0.73 -10.36
CA VAL A 32 -11.23 1.99 -10.77
C VAL A 32 -11.18 2.14 -12.29
N LEU A 33 -10.02 1.89 -12.91
CA LEU A 33 -9.89 1.92 -14.38
C LEU A 33 -10.81 0.90 -15.05
N LEU A 34 -10.93 -0.31 -14.49
CA LEU A 34 -11.86 -1.32 -14.96
C LEU A 34 -13.33 -0.88 -14.79
N GLY A 35 -13.63 -0.16 -13.70
CA GLY A 35 -14.94 0.43 -13.43
C GLY A 35 -15.35 1.55 -14.38
N PHE A 36 -14.40 2.29 -14.94
CA PHE A 36 -14.69 3.23 -16.02
C PHE A 36 -15.05 2.53 -17.34
N LEU A 37 -14.55 1.31 -17.56
CA LEU A 37 -14.87 0.49 -18.73
C LEU A 37 -16.17 -0.31 -18.55
N LEU A 38 -16.51 -0.65 -17.30
CA LEU A 38 -17.62 -1.51 -16.93
C LEU A 38 -18.39 -0.85 -15.78
N ASP A 39 -19.58 -0.31 -16.08
CA ASP A 39 -20.43 0.51 -15.18
C ASP A 39 -20.70 -0.11 -13.79
N PHE A 40 -20.48 -1.42 -13.60
CA PHE A 40 -20.72 -2.14 -12.35
C PHE A 40 -19.55 -2.16 -11.36
N PHE A 41 -18.33 -1.79 -11.77
CA PHE A 41 -17.12 -2.02 -10.94
C PHE A 41 -16.70 -0.85 -10.06
N LEU A 42 -17.34 0.33 -10.19
CA LEU A 42 -16.94 1.52 -9.41
C LEU A 42 -17.15 1.35 -7.90
N LEU A 43 -18.32 0.85 -7.46
CA LEU A 43 -18.63 0.69 -6.04
C LEU A 43 -17.71 -0.37 -5.35
N PRO A 44 -17.49 -1.56 -5.93
CA PRO A 44 -16.51 -2.51 -5.41
C PRO A 44 -15.07 -1.95 -5.41
N ALA A 45 -14.70 -1.18 -6.45
CA ALA A 45 -13.38 -0.56 -6.56
C ALA A 45 -13.13 0.47 -5.43
N LEU A 46 -14.17 1.20 -5.02
CA LEU A 46 -14.12 2.14 -3.92
C LEU A 46 -13.99 1.44 -2.55
N LEU A 47 -14.68 0.32 -2.36
CA LEU A 47 -14.64 -0.46 -1.11
C LEU A 47 -13.32 -1.19 -0.90
N ILE A 48 -12.62 -1.61 -1.97
CA ILE A 48 -11.32 -2.29 -1.87
C ILE A 48 -10.16 -1.35 -1.51
N ILE A 49 -10.30 -0.03 -1.68
CA ILE A 49 -9.26 0.95 -1.33
C ILE A 49 -8.83 0.81 0.13
N LEU A 50 -9.80 0.68 1.05
CA LEU A 50 -9.55 0.62 2.48
C LEU A 50 -8.72 -0.62 2.90
N PRO A 51 -9.14 -1.88 2.61
CA PRO A 51 -8.32 -3.04 2.95
C PRO A 51 -6.96 -3.02 2.24
N CYS A 52 -6.89 -2.55 0.99
CA CYS A 52 -5.62 -2.42 0.27
C CYS A 52 -4.66 -1.41 0.91
N SER A 53 -5.17 -0.28 1.42
CA SER A 53 -4.34 0.70 2.13
C SER A 53 -3.78 0.13 3.44
N ILE A 54 -4.58 -0.63 4.19
CA ILE A 54 -4.16 -1.26 5.47
C ILE A 54 -3.09 -2.32 5.21
N ILE A 55 -3.33 -3.22 4.25
CA ILE A 55 -2.38 -4.27 3.86
C ILE A 55 -1.08 -3.64 3.36
N GLY A 56 -1.17 -2.60 2.52
CA GLY A 56 0.00 -1.91 2.02
C GLY A 56 0.80 -1.23 3.14
N LEU A 57 0.12 -0.52 4.05
CA LEU A 57 0.76 0.14 5.20
C LEU A 57 1.47 -0.88 6.10
N HIS A 58 0.89 -2.06 6.32
CA HIS A 58 1.53 -3.13 7.09
C HIS A 58 2.85 -3.60 6.47
N PHE A 59 2.87 -3.84 5.16
CA PHE A 59 4.09 -4.23 4.46
C PHE A 59 5.11 -3.11 4.42
N THR A 60 4.68 -1.87 4.20
CA THR A 60 5.53 -0.68 4.25
C THR A 60 6.18 -0.53 5.62
N PHE A 61 5.41 -0.64 6.70
CA PHE A 61 5.92 -0.53 8.06
C PHE A 61 6.95 -1.62 8.39
N LYS A 62 6.72 -2.86 7.95
CA LYS A 62 7.71 -3.94 8.08
C LYS A 62 9.01 -3.62 7.33
N GLY A 63 8.92 -3.15 6.09
CA GLY A 63 10.09 -2.75 5.30
C GLY A 63 10.84 -1.57 5.92
N PHE A 64 10.11 -0.56 6.39
CA PHE A 64 10.65 0.65 7.01
C PHE A 64 11.36 0.35 8.34
N LYS A 65 10.77 -0.49 9.19
CA LYS A 65 11.41 -0.89 10.46
C LYS A 65 12.72 -1.65 10.19
N LEU A 66 12.76 -2.48 9.15
CA LEU A 66 13.98 -3.19 8.76
C LEU A 66 15.03 -2.23 8.18
N SER A 67 14.64 -1.32 7.28
CA SER A 67 15.57 -0.37 6.65
C SER A 67 16.18 0.60 7.67
N SER A 68 15.39 1.06 8.64
CA SER A 68 15.87 1.91 9.73
C SER A 68 16.84 1.18 10.66
N LYS A 69 16.63 -0.13 10.91
CA LYS A 69 17.55 -0.94 11.73
C LYS A 69 18.90 -1.17 11.04
N LEU A 70 18.90 -1.26 9.70
CA LEU A 70 20.10 -1.52 8.91
C LEU A 70 20.82 -0.25 8.47
N GLY A 71 20.31 0.93 8.82
CA GLY A 71 20.89 2.21 8.41
C GLY A 71 20.82 2.48 6.90
N ASN A 72 19.93 1.81 6.17
CA ASN A 72 19.80 2.00 4.72
C ASN A 72 18.89 3.20 4.43
N PHE A 73 19.52 4.38 4.31
CA PHE A 73 18.83 5.66 4.10
C PHE A 73 18.00 5.69 2.81
N GLU A 74 18.53 5.16 1.69
CA GLU A 74 17.81 5.10 0.42
C GLU A 74 16.48 4.34 0.55
N LYS A 75 16.49 3.18 1.21
CA LYS A 75 15.26 2.39 1.44
C LYS A 75 14.37 2.99 2.53
N LYS A 76 14.89 3.86 3.38
CA LYS A 76 14.08 4.59 4.37
C LYS A 76 13.24 5.67 3.68
N ASP A 77 13.80 6.40 2.71
CA ASP A 77 13.08 7.41 1.94
C ASP A 77 11.94 6.81 1.11
N VAL A 78 12.19 5.67 0.46
CA VAL A 78 11.15 4.87 -0.21
C VAL A 78 10.04 4.44 0.77
N GLY A 79 10.43 4.10 1.99
CA GLY A 79 9.49 3.76 3.05
C GLY A 79 8.58 4.94 3.43
N TYR A 80 9.14 6.15 3.58
CA TYR A 80 8.35 7.36 3.83
C TYR A 80 7.34 7.66 2.73
N ALA A 81 7.77 7.57 1.46
CA ALA A 81 6.88 7.78 0.32
C ALA A 81 5.71 6.77 0.33
N ASN A 82 5.98 5.50 0.62
CA ASN A 82 4.96 4.48 0.73
C ASN A 82 4.02 4.68 1.94
N ILE A 83 4.52 5.17 3.08
CA ILE A 83 3.68 5.50 4.24
C ILE A 83 2.73 6.63 3.88
N LEU A 84 3.26 7.71 3.28
CA LEU A 84 2.45 8.86 2.87
C LEU A 84 1.36 8.43 1.88
N LEU A 85 1.72 7.65 0.86
CA LEU A 85 0.76 7.10 -0.11
C LEU A 85 -0.29 6.22 0.58
N GLY A 86 0.12 5.36 1.51
CA GLY A 86 -0.79 4.51 2.27
C GLY A 86 -1.79 5.31 3.12
N ILE A 87 -1.35 6.40 3.75
CA ILE A 87 -2.23 7.29 4.53
C ILE A 87 -3.24 7.99 3.61
N ILE A 88 -2.79 8.52 2.47
CA ILE A 88 -3.67 9.16 1.49
C ILE A 88 -4.75 8.17 1.03
N LEU A 89 -4.36 6.95 0.67
CA LEU A 89 -5.30 5.91 0.26
C LEU A 89 -6.24 5.49 1.39
N PHE A 90 -5.77 5.43 2.62
CA PHE A 90 -6.60 5.10 3.77
C PHE A 90 -7.70 6.16 3.99
N ILE A 91 -7.33 7.45 3.94
CA ILE A 91 -8.30 8.55 4.03
C ILE A 91 -9.29 8.49 2.86
N ALA A 92 -8.82 8.27 1.63
CA ALA A 92 -9.69 8.12 0.47
C ALA A 92 -10.65 6.93 0.61
N GLY A 93 -10.19 5.80 1.16
CA GLY A 93 -11.01 4.64 1.45
C GLY A 93 -12.08 4.91 2.52
N LEU A 94 -11.74 5.66 3.56
CA LEU A 94 -12.71 6.08 4.59
C LEU A 94 -13.81 6.98 4.01
N LEU A 95 -13.42 7.98 3.21
CA LEU A 95 -14.38 8.85 2.51
C LEU A 95 -15.29 8.03 1.61
N SER A 96 -14.72 7.11 0.83
CA SER A 96 -15.46 6.23 -0.07
C SER A 96 -16.46 5.34 0.67
N ALA A 97 -16.07 4.77 1.82
CA ALA A 97 -16.96 4.00 2.67
C ALA A 97 -18.09 4.86 3.26
N GLY A 98 -17.79 6.10 3.67
CA GLY A 98 -18.79 7.06 4.13
C GLY A 98 -19.82 7.40 3.05
N PHE A 99 -19.37 7.66 1.81
CA PHE A 99 -20.26 7.88 0.67
C PHE A 99 -21.13 6.65 0.37
N ALA A 100 -20.55 5.46 0.36
CA ALA A 100 -21.30 4.23 0.13
C ALA A 100 -22.38 4.01 1.21
N TYR A 101 -22.06 4.30 2.48
CA TYR A 101 -23.04 4.24 3.56
C TYR A 101 -24.22 5.20 3.34
N VAL A 102 -23.93 6.49 3.07
CA VAL A 102 -24.97 7.51 2.82
C VAL A 102 -25.87 7.09 1.66
N TRP A 103 -25.27 6.60 0.56
CA TRP A 103 -26.00 6.12 -0.61
C TRP A 103 -26.93 4.94 -0.30
N ILE A 104 -26.46 3.96 0.47
CA ILE A 104 -27.26 2.78 0.85
C ILE A 104 -28.38 3.16 1.84
N SER A 105 -28.17 4.19 2.66
CA SER A 105 -29.13 4.64 3.67
C SER A 105 -30.17 5.66 3.16
N SER A 106 -30.04 6.15 1.93
CA SER A 106 -30.94 7.11 1.28
C SER A 106 -32.01 6.40 0.45
#